data_AF-D2PUJ5-F1
#
_entry.id   AF-D2PUJ5-F1
#
_cell.length_a   1.000
_cell.length_b   1.000
_cell.length_c   1.000
_cell.angle_alpha   90.00
_cell.angle_beta   90.00
_cell.angle_gamma   90.00
#
_symmetry.space_group_name_H-M   'P 1'
#
loop_
_entity.id
_entity.type
_entity.pdbx_description
1 polymer ?
#
loop_
_entity_poly.entity_id
_entity_poly.type
_entity_poly.pdbx_seq_one_letter_code
_entity_poly.pdbx_strand_id
1 'polypeptide(L)'
;MMTDPVHAVLLGGSGLVLAGLAAAADAADALSRPEQVAVLVIAALILSGLYLLACTLWPYANCPRCAGSGKSRSPSGKSFRNCPRCKGTGRRERFGRRLLNRGDR
;
A
#
# COMPACT_ATOMS: atom_id res chain seq x y z
N MET A 1 2.77 35.18 -3.27
CA MET A 1 2.96 34.62 -1.92
C MET A 1 1.63 34.07 -1.45
N MET A 2 1.35 32.80 -1.74
CA MET A 2 0.19 32.08 -1.21
C MET A 2 0.72 30.72 -0.76
N THR A 3 1.14 30.65 0.49
CA THR A 3 1.59 29.40 1.12
C THR A 3 0.36 28.51 1.29
N ASP A 4 0.28 27.43 0.53
CA ASP A 4 -0.84 26.47 0.56
C ASP A 4 -1.02 25.83 1.94
N PRO A 5 -2.25 25.73 2.48
CA PRO A 5 -2.54 25.12 3.78
C PRO A 5 -2.11 23.63 3.83
N VAL A 6 -2.02 23.01 2.66
CA VAL A 6 -1.56 21.62 2.48
C VAL A 6 -0.10 21.44 2.90
N HIS A 7 0.76 22.44 2.67
CA HIS A 7 2.17 22.39 3.07
C HIS A 7 2.35 22.52 4.59
N ALA A 8 1.50 23.30 5.26
CA ALA A 8 1.52 23.45 6.72
C ALA A 8 1.07 22.16 7.43
N VAL A 9 0.03 21.49 6.91
CA VAL A 9 -0.42 20.18 7.43
C VAL A 9 0.63 19.10 7.19
N LEU A 10 1.29 19.09 6.02
CA LEU A 10 2.36 18.14 5.73
C LEU A 10 3.59 18.36 6.61
N LEU A 11 3.99 19.62 6.89
CA LEU A 11 5.11 19.93 7.77
C LEU A 11 4.78 19.63 9.25
N GLY A 12 3.58 19.99 9.72
CA GLY A 12 3.12 19.68 11.08
C GLY A 12 2.94 18.18 11.30
N GLY A 13 2.35 17.47 10.32
CA GLY A 13 2.21 16.02 10.34
C GLY A 13 3.57 15.30 10.27
N SER A 14 4.49 15.77 9.44
CA SER A 14 5.85 15.20 9.36
C SER A 14 6.65 15.45 10.64
N GLY A 15 6.50 16.61 11.28
CA GLY A 15 7.14 16.92 12.56
C GLY A 15 6.63 16.04 13.71
N LEU A 16 5.31 15.83 13.80
CA LEU A 16 4.69 14.92 14.78
C LEU A 16 5.11 13.46 14.57
N VAL A 17 5.18 13.02 13.31
CA VAL A 17 5.64 11.67 12.96
C VAL A 17 7.12 11.49 13.32
N LEU A 18 7.99 12.46 12.99
CA LEU A 18 9.42 12.38 13.32
C LEU A 18 9.67 12.42 14.83
N ALA A 19 8.96 13.26 15.58
CA ALA A 19 9.05 13.31 17.04
C ALA A 19 8.56 12.00 17.69
N GLY A 20 7.47 11.43 17.18
CA GLY A 20 6.96 10.12 17.63
C GLY A 20 7.93 8.97 17.35
N LEU A 21 8.60 8.99 16.18
CA LEU A 21 9.62 7.99 15.82
C LEU A 21 10.88 8.09 16.68
N ALA A 22 11.34 9.30 17.02
CA ALA A 22 12.48 9.50 17.90
C ALA A 22 12.19 8.97 19.32
N ALA A 23 11.06 9.37 19.91
CA ALA A 23 10.66 8.91 21.25
C ALA A 23 10.47 7.38 21.32
N ALA A 24 10.01 6.75 20.24
CA ALA A 24 9.89 5.29 20.16
C ALA A 24 11.26 4.59 20.08
N ALA A 25 12.26 5.22 19.46
CA ALA A 25 13.62 4.70 19.39
C ALA A 25 14.33 4.77 20.76
N ASP A 26 14.17 5.88 21.48
CA ASP A 26 14.72 6.04 22.83
C ASP A 26 14.11 5.01 23.81
N ALA A 27 12.80 4.75 23.70
CA ALA A 27 12.13 3.71 24.49
C ALA A 27 12.57 2.29 24.11
N ALA A 28 12.95 2.04 22.86
CA ALA A 28 13.44 0.74 22.41
C ALA A 28 14.84 0.41 22.93
N ASP A 29 15.71 1.42 23.12
CA ASP A 29 17.06 1.24 23.66
C ASP A 29 17.05 0.94 25.17
N ALA A 30 16.01 1.40 25.88
CA ALA A 30 15.81 1.12 27.31
C ALA A 30 15.31 -0.31 27.62
N LEU A 31 14.83 -1.06 26.61
CA LEU A 31 14.27 -2.39 26.77
C LEU A 31 15.35 -3.48 26.74
N SER A 32 15.15 -4.55 27.51
CA SER A 32 16.03 -5.71 27.47
C SER A 32 15.95 -6.42 26.11
N ARG A 33 17.02 -7.09 25.65
CA ARG A 33 17.05 -7.82 24.36
C ARG A 33 15.83 -8.72 24.10
N PRO A 34 15.30 -9.52 25.06
CA PRO A 34 14.10 -10.32 24.80
C PRO A 34 12.86 -9.45 24.56
N GLU A 35 12.75 -8.32 25.26
CA GLU A 35 11.64 -7.37 25.07
C GLU A 35 11.74 -6.64 23.73
N GLN A 36 12.96 -6.29 23.28
CA GLN A 36 13.18 -5.72 21.95
C GLN A 36 12.70 -6.66 20.84
N VAL A 37 13.01 -7.96 20.95
CA VAL A 37 12.54 -8.97 19.99
C VAL A 37 11.02 -9.09 20.03
N ALA A 38 10.41 -9.11 21.22
CA ALA A 38 8.96 -9.18 21.37
C ALA A 38 8.26 -7.98 20.71
N VAL A 39 8.77 -6.76 20.92
CA VAL A 39 8.23 -5.54 20.29
C VAL A 39 8.34 -5.60 18.77
N LEU A 40 9.48 -6.03 18.21
CA LEU A 40 9.65 -6.16 16.77
C LEU A 40 8.71 -7.20 16.16
N VAL A 41 8.50 -8.33 16.84
CA VAL A 41 7.56 -9.37 16.40
C VAL A 41 6.13 -8.83 16.42
N ILE A 42 5.72 -8.16 17.49
CA ILE A 42 4.38 -7.56 17.60
C ILE A 42 4.17 -6.51 16.51
N ALA A 43 5.15 -5.62 16.30
CA ALA A 43 5.09 -4.62 15.24
C ALA A 43 4.97 -5.24 13.84
N ALA A 44 5.74 -6.29 13.56
CA ALA A 44 5.65 -7.03 12.30
C ALA A 44 4.27 -7.69 12.10
N LEU A 45 3.68 -8.25 13.17
CA LEU A 45 2.33 -8.82 13.14
C LEU A 45 1.27 -7.76 12.86
N ILE A 46 1.35 -6.59 13.52
CA ILE A 46 0.42 -5.48 13.29
C ILE A 46 0.53 -4.98 11.85
N LEU A 47 1.74 -4.71 11.36
CA LEU A 47 1.97 -4.21 10.01
C LEU A 47 1.51 -5.19 8.94
N SER A 48 1.79 -6.49 9.12
CA SER A 48 1.31 -7.53 8.21
C SER A 48 -0.21 -7.67 8.25
N GLY A 49 -0.84 -7.61 9.42
CA GLY A 49 -2.29 -7.61 9.57
C GLY A 49 -2.96 -6.43 8.87
N LEU A 50 -2.47 -5.21 9.08
CA LEU A 50 -2.95 -4.00 8.41
C LEU A 50 -2.78 -4.08 6.89
N TYR A 51 -1.65 -4.63 6.42
CA TYR A 51 -1.43 -4.84 4.99
C TYR A 51 -2.43 -5.83 4.38
N LEU A 52 -2.72 -6.93 5.08
CA LEU A 52 -3.73 -7.90 4.65
C LEU A 52 -5.13 -7.29 4.65
N LEU A 53 -5.50 -6.53 5.67
CA LEU A 53 -6.76 -5.77 5.71
C LEU A 53 -6.87 -4.76 4.55
N ALA A 54 -5.80 -4.03 4.26
CA ALA A 54 -5.78 -3.13 3.11
C ALA A 54 -5.96 -3.91 1.79
N CYS A 55 -5.39 -5.12 1.69
CA CYS A 55 -5.57 -6.01 0.54
C CYS A 55 -6.97 -6.64 0.46
N THR A 56 -7.72 -6.76 1.56
CA THR A 56 -9.11 -7.22 1.52
C THR A 56 -10.05 -6.09 1.10
N LEU A 57 -9.85 -4.88 1.63
CA LEU A 57 -10.62 -3.68 1.29
C LEU A 57 -10.38 -3.22 -0.17
N TRP A 58 -9.11 -3.19 -0.60
CA TRP A 58 -8.72 -2.81 -1.98
C TRP A 58 -7.97 -3.94 -2.68
N PRO A 59 -8.67 -5.01 -3.07
CA PRO A 59 -8.04 -6.20 -3.64
C PRO A 59 -7.52 -5.99 -5.07
N TYR A 60 -8.11 -5.06 -5.79
CA TYR A 60 -7.81 -4.79 -7.19
C TYR A 60 -6.97 -3.52 -7.34
N ALA A 61 -5.87 -3.63 -8.06
CA ALA A 61 -5.10 -2.50 -8.56
C ALA A 61 -5.36 -2.32 -10.05
N ASN A 62 -5.12 -1.12 -10.57
CA ASN A 62 -5.22 -0.87 -12.01
C ASN A 62 -4.18 -1.70 -12.76
N CYS A 63 -4.57 -2.25 -13.90
CA CYS A 63 -3.60 -2.90 -14.78
C CYS A 63 -2.61 -1.84 -15.30
N PRO A 64 -1.28 -2.01 -15.11
CA PRO A 64 -0.30 -0.99 -15.49
C PRO A 64 -0.23 -0.75 -17.01
N ARG A 65 -0.66 -1.73 -17.82
CA ARG A 65 -0.60 -1.65 -19.28
C ARG A 65 -1.72 -0.83 -19.90
N CYS A 66 -2.93 -0.89 -19.32
CA CYS A 66 -4.09 -0.17 -19.82
C CYS A 66 -4.55 0.94 -18.87
N ALA A 67 -3.80 1.17 -17.79
CA ALA A 67 -4.10 2.13 -16.71
C ALA A 67 -5.53 2.03 -16.16
N GLY A 68 -6.10 0.83 -16.09
CA GLY A 68 -7.49 0.63 -15.63
C GLY A 68 -8.56 0.58 -16.72
N SER A 69 -8.26 0.97 -17.96
CA SER A 69 -9.28 1.06 -19.04
C SER A 69 -9.78 -0.28 -19.59
N GLY A 70 -9.08 -1.38 -19.34
CA GLY A 70 -9.36 -2.70 -19.91
C GLY A 70 -9.08 -2.83 -21.42
N LYS A 71 -8.75 -1.73 -22.10
CA LYS A 71 -8.68 -1.62 -23.55
C LYS A 71 -7.29 -1.18 -23.99
N SER A 72 -6.80 -1.74 -25.08
CA SER A 72 -5.60 -1.32 -25.80
C SER A 72 -6.05 -0.59 -27.05
N ARG A 73 -5.88 0.73 -27.11
CA ARG A 73 -6.28 1.52 -28.29
C ARG A 73 -5.22 1.44 -29.39
N SER A 74 -5.67 1.40 -30.63
CA SER A 74 -4.81 1.60 -31.80
C SER A 74 -4.25 3.02 -31.81
N PRO A 75 -3.05 3.27 -32.37
CA PRO A 75 -2.53 4.62 -32.58
C PRO A 75 -3.49 5.55 -33.33
N SER A 76 -4.34 4.97 -34.19
CA SER A 76 -5.37 5.70 -34.94
C SER A 76 -6.60 6.08 -34.11
N GLY A 77 -6.76 5.56 -32.89
CA GLY A 77 -7.90 5.82 -32.00
C GLY A 77 -9.23 5.20 -32.44
N LYS A 78 -9.35 4.71 -33.69
CA LYS A 78 -10.60 4.21 -34.28
C LYS A 78 -10.93 2.76 -33.92
N SER A 79 -9.95 1.99 -33.44
CA SER A 79 -10.15 0.62 -33.00
C SER A 79 -9.51 0.37 -31.64
N PHE A 80 -10.13 -0.51 -30.86
CA PHE A 80 -9.60 -1.00 -29.60
C PHE A 80 -9.57 -2.52 -29.61
N ARG A 81 -8.55 -3.07 -28.95
CA ARG A 81 -8.46 -4.50 -28.62
C ARG A 81 -8.58 -4.64 -27.11
N ASN A 82 -9.02 -5.79 -26.62
CA ASN A 82 -8.93 -6.09 -25.19
C ASN A 82 -7.46 -6.09 -24.76
N CYS A 83 -7.16 -5.52 -23.60
CA CYS A 83 -5.79 -5.52 -23.10
C CYS A 83 -5.35 -6.99 -22.89
N PRO A 84 -4.22 -7.43 -23.48
CA PRO A 84 -3.79 -8.83 -23.41
C PRO A 84 -3.37 -9.26 -22.00
N ARG A 85 -3.07 -8.31 -21.11
CA ARG A 85 -2.62 -8.59 -19.73
C ARG A 85 -3.79 -8.81 -18.76
N CYS A 86 -4.82 -7.97 -18.81
CA CYS A 86 -5.99 -8.09 -17.92
C CYS A 86 -7.19 -8.74 -18.60
N LYS A 87 -7.07 -9.13 -19.89
CA LYS A 87 -8.12 -9.76 -20.69
C LYS A 87 -9.44 -8.96 -20.71
N GLY A 88 -9.35 -7.63 -20.72
CA GLY A 88 -10.53 -6.75 -20.72
C GLY A 88 -11.03 -6.31 -19.35
N THR A 89 -10.55 -6.90 -18.24
CA THR A 89 -11.06 -6.59 -16.89
C THR A 89 -10.60 -5.25 -16.32
N GLY A 90 -9.55 -4.65 -16.89
CA GLY A 90 -8.95 -3.39 -16.41
C GLY A 90 -8.21 -3.48 -15.07
N ARG A 91 -8.33 -4.60 -14.36
CA ARG A 91 -7.86 -4.78 -12.98
C ARG A 91 -6.81 -5.88 -12.88
N ARG A 92 -5.96 -5.79 -11.87
CA ARG A 92 -5.00 -6.81 -11.45
C ARG A 92 -5.18 -7.07 -9.96
N GLU A 93 -5.27 -8.33 -9.56
CA GLU A 93 -5.28 -8.69 -8.13
C GLU A 93 -3.93 -8.39 -7.46
N ARG A 94 -4.00 -7.79 -6.26
CA ARG A 94 -2.83 -7.62 -5.38
C ARG A 94 -2.40 -8.96 -4.78
N PHE A 95 -1.13 -9.08 -4.40
CA PHE A 95 -0.57 -10.33 -3.87
C PHE A 95 -1.29 -10.80 -2.59
N GLY A 96 -1.69 -9.88 -1.70
CA GLY A 96 -2.42 -10.24 -0.49
C GLY A 96 -3.71 -11.02 -0.75
N ARG A 97 -4.51 -10.60 -1.75
CA ARG A 97 -5.73 -11.34 -2.13
C ARG A 97 -5.41 -12.72 -2.73
N ARG A 98 -4.32 -12.86 -3.49
CA ARG A 98 -3.88 -14.16 -4.02
C ARG A 98 -3.49 -15.17 -2.94
N LEU A 99 -2.95 -14.70 -1.81
CA LEU A 99 -2.59 -15.56 -0.67
C LEU A 99 -3.83 -16.02 0.09
N LEU A 100 -4.79 -15.13 0.32
CA LEU A 100 -6.06 -15.47 0.96
C LEU A 100 -6.88 -16.46 0.11
N ASN A 101 -6.95 -16.23 -1.21
CA ASN A 101 -7.68 -17.06 -2.17
C ASN A 101 -6.94 -18.36 -2.58
N ARG A 102 -5.91 -18.75 -1.82
CA ARG A 102 -5.23 -20.05 -1.92
C ARG A 102 -5.59 -20.97 -0.75
N GLY A 103 -5.95 -20.41 0.41
CA GLY A 103 -6.29 -21.18 1.61
C GLY A 103 -7.75 -21.65 1.66
N ASP A 104 -8.56 -21.21 0.72
CA ASP A 104 -9.99 -21.50 0.54
C ASP A 104 -10.26 -22.61 -0.50
N ARG A 105 -9.22 -23.34 -0.91
CA ARG A 105 -9.28 -24.39 -1.94
C ARG A 105 -8.85 -25.74 -1.37
#